data_AF-A0A8H7TCR3-F1
#
_entry.id   AF-A0A8H7TCR3-F1
#
_cell.length_a   1.000
_cell.length_b   1.000
_cell.length_c   1.000
_cell.angle_alpha   90.00
_cell.angle_beta   90.00
_cell.angle_gamma   90.00
#
_symmetry.space_group_name_H-M   'P 1'
#
loop_
_entity.id
_entity.type
_entity.pdbx_description
1 polymer ?
#
loop_
_entity_poly.entity_id
_entity_poly.type
_entity_poly.pdbx_seq_one_letter_code
_entity_poly.pdbx_strand_id
1 'polypeptide(L)'
;MSPRPLPTPLPAPLIPPTLNHHSITPGEWHATHPRLTRLCVGALIFRDHTTVDTLTQTRITIPQILLIKRAPTDFFPNLWEIPGGSVEPTDTTLLYAVVREVWEETGLLVKGFKAQVWDFKAGEKRVVAESDGTEKVVAVGEKPGHGEVEFLGGKGEVWCKLNFVVDVGVVGEGEVVLDEDEHQDQGWFGKKDIFEDGGKGREFISEQALRIVERGFEVFEGFEM
;
A
#
# COMPACT_ATOMS: atom_id res chain seq x y z
N MET A 1 -16.14 14.02 0.99
CA MET A 1 -16.53 14.75 -0.24
C MET A 1 -17.27 13.78 -1.17
N SER A 2 -17.60 14.13 -2.42
CA SER A 2 -18.06 13.11 -3.39
C SER A 2 -16.83 12.49 -4.04
N PRO A 3 -16.70 11.15 -4.08
CA PRO A 3 -15.53 10.51 -4.65
C PRO A 3 -15.31 10.91 -6.11
N ARG A 4 -14.05 10.98 -6.55
CA ARG A 4 -13.71 11.21 -7.96
C ARG A 4 -14.34 10.09 -8.80
N PRO A 5 -15.23 10.39 -9.76
CA PRO A 5 -15.87 9.33 -10.54
C PRO A 5 -14.81 8.59 -11.37
N LEU A 6 -14.85 7.25 -11.31
CA LEU A 6 -13.99 6.41 -12.15
C LEU A 6 -14.29 6.63 -13.64
N PRO A 7 -13.27 6.57 -14.52
CA PRO A 7 -13.50 6.70 -15.96
C PRO A 7 -14.39 5.57 -16.48
N THR A 8 -15.19 5.88 -17.50
CA THR A 8 -16.07 4.90 -18.15
C THR A 8 -15.74 4.81 -19.65
N PRO A 9 -15.33 3.64 -20.17
CA PRO A 9 -15.16 2.37 -19.46
C PRO A 9 -13.91 2.38 -18.57
N LEU A 10 -13.98 1.69 -17.44
CA LEU A 10 -12.81 1.42 -16.59
C LEU A 10 -12.06 0.19 -17.15
N PRO A 11 -10.81 0.32 -17.60
CA PRO A 11 -10.03 -0.84 -18.04
C PRO A 11 -9.79 -1.80 -16.87
N ALA A 12 -9.99 -3.10 -17.10
CA ALA A 12 -9.71 -4.10 -16.08
C ALA A 12 -8.19 -4.27 -15.91
N PRO A 13 -7.66 -4.20 -14.67
CA PRO A 13 -6.25 -4.42 -14.43
C PRO A 13 -5.88 -5.90 -14.61
N LEU A 14 -4.62 -6.16 -15.00
CA LEU A 14 -4.06 -7.51 -14.99
C LEU A 14 -3.90 -8.00 -13.54
N ILE A 15 -4.49 -9.15 -13.21
CA ILE A 15 -4.38 -9.78 -11.89
C ILE A 15 -3.58 -11.09 -12.03
N PRO A 16 -2.43 -11.25 -11.37
CA PRO A 16 -1.67 -12.49 -11.42
C PRO A 16 -2.39 -13.60 -10.63
N PRO A 17 -2.25 -14.88 -11.01
CA PRO A 17 -2.93 -15.99 -10.34
C PRO A 17 -2.68 -16.06 -8.82
N THR A 18 -1.51 -15.62 -8.37
CA THR A 18 -1.14 -15.55 -6.95
C THR A 18 -2.04 -14.60 -6.14
N LEU A 19 -2.72 -13.66 -6.78
CA LEU A 19 -3.60 -12.67 -6.14
C LEU A 19 -5.09 -12.89 -6.44
N ASN A 20 -5.46 -13.92 -7.20
CA ASN A 20 -6.86 -14.20 -7.56
C ASN A 20 -7.77 -14.41 -6.33
N HIS A 21 -7.21 -14.88 -5.21
CA HIS A 21 -7.96 -15.09 -3.97
C HIS A 21 -8.47 -13.77 -3.34
N HIS A 22 -7.96 -12.61 -3.77
CA HIS A 22 -8.47 -11.29 -3.39
C HIS A 22 -9.57 -10.77 -4.32
N SER A 23 -9.89 -11.48 -5.39
CA SER A 23 -11.00 -11.17 -6.30
C SER A 23 -12.34 -11.65 -5.74
N ILE A 24 -12.58 -11.34 -4.46
CA ILE A 24 -13.79 -11.65 -3.70
C ILE A 24 -14.40 -10.36 -3.18
N THR A 25 -15.69 -10.40 -2.87
CA THR A 25 -16.41 -9.26 -2.31
C THR A 25 -15.95 -8.97 -0.87
N PRO A 26 -16.14 -7.72 -0.39
CA PRO A 26 -15.92 -7.39 1.02
C PRO A 26 -16.71 -8.28 1.99
N GLY A 27 -17.95 -8.65 1.61
CA GLY A 27 -18.79 -9.54 2.41
C GLY A 27 -18.23 -10.96 2.55
N GLU A 28 -17.71 -11.53 1.47
CA GLU A 28 -17.06 -12.86 1.49
C GLU A 28 -15.77 -12.83 2.35
N TRP A 29 -15.01 -11.74 2.28
CA TRP A 29 -13.82 -11.58 3.10
C TRP A 29 -14.18 -11.47 4.60
N HIS A 30 -15.17 -10.65 4.96
CA HIS A 30 -15.63 -10.52 6.35
C HIS A 30 -16.18 -11.83 6.91
N ALA A 31 -16.85 -12.65 6.09
CA ALA A 31 -17.34 -13.95 6.51
C ALA A 31 -16.21 -14.92 6.91
N THR A 32 -15.01 -14.75 6.36
CA THR A 32 -13.82 -15.57 6.69
C THR A 32 -12.96 -14.97 7.81
N HIS A 33 -13.16 -13.69 8.15
CA HIS A 33 -12.40 -12.97 9.17
C HIS A 33 -13.30 -12.25 10.19
N PRO A 34 -14.15 -12.97 10.95
CA PRO A 34 -15.19 -12.37 11.80
C PRO A 34 -14.65 -11.49 12.94
N ARG A 35 -13.36 -11.63 13.29
CA ARG A 35 -12.69 -10.78 14.29
C ARG A 35 -12.28 -9.41 13.75
N LEU A 36 -12.17 -9.26 12.43
CA LEU A 36 -11.69 -8.04 11.78
C LEU A 36 -12.88 -7.19 11.39
N THR A 37 -13.00 -6.08 12.10
CA THR A 37 -14.17 -5.20 12.04
C THR A 37 -14.10 -4.17 10.91
N ARG A 38 -12.90 -3.94 10.38
CA ARG A 38 -12.60 -2.92 9.37
C ARG A 38 -11.51 -3.42 8.43
N LEU A 39 -11.65 -3.09 7.15
CA LEU A 39 -10.72 -3.47 6.09
C LEU A 39 -10.33 -2.24 5.28
N CYS A 40 -9.03 -2.07 5.06
CA CYS A 40 -8.44 -1.08 4.18
C CYS A 40 -7.55 -1.77 3.14
N VAL A 41 -7.23 -1.02 2.10
CA VAL A 41 -6.25 -1.42 1.09
C VAL A 41 -5.17 -0.36 0.93
N GLY A 42 -4.02 -0.74 0.39
CA GLY A 42 -2.90 0.15 0.09
C GLY A 42 -2.22 -0.23 -1.21
N ALA A 43 -1.79 0.77 -1.97
CA ALA A 43 -1.09 0.62 -3.24
C ALA A 43 0.35 1.13 -3.13
N LEU A 44 1.31 0.23 -3.30
CA LEU A 44 2.72 0.58 -3.49
C LEU A 44 2.95 0.76 -4.98
N ILE A 45 3.15 2.02 -5.37
CA ILE A 45 3.34 2.41 -6.77
C ILE A 45 4.80 2.80 -6.95
N PHE A 46 5.53 2.02 -7.73
CA PHE A 46 6.94 2.25 -8.02
C PHE A 46 7.16 2.73 -9.44
N ARG A 47 8.25 3.46 -9.64
CA ARG A 47 8.83 3.76 -10.95
C ARG A 47 10.35 3.61 -10.89
N ASP A 48 10.94 3.33 -12.03
CA ASP A 48 12.38 3.46 -12.21
C ASP A 48 12.75 4.91 -12.49
N HIS A 49 13.73 5.42 -11.75
CA HIS A 49 14.28 6.75 -11.96
C HIS A 49 15.76 6.65 -12.36
N THR A 50 16.06 6.97 -13.62
CA THR A 50 17.43 7.00 -14.13
C THR A 50 18.02 8.40 -13.98
N THR A 51 19.07 8.50 -13.18
CA THR A 51 19.95 9.68 -13.13
C THR A 51 21.19 9.44 -13.99
N VAL A 52 21.68 10.51 -14.62
CA VAL A 52 22.92 10.47 -15.41
C VAL A 52 23.92 11.41 -14.73
N ASP A 53 25.02 10.87 -14.26
CA ASP A 53 26.16 11.68 -13.84
C ASP A 53 26.75 12.34 -15.09
N THR A 54 26.67 13.67 -15.15
CA THR A 54 27.11 14.45 -16.32
C THR A 54 28.64 14.42 -16.51
N LEU A 55 29.41 14.15 -15.45
CA LEU A 55 30.87 14.13 -15.48
C LEU A 55 31.40 12.75 -15.86
N THR A 56 30.83 11.69 -15.27
CA THR A 56 31.29 10.31 -15.52
C THR A 56 30.50 9.60 -16.63
N GLN A 57 29.41 10.20 -17.11
CA GLN A 57 28.42 9.60 -18.02
C GLN A 57 27.79 8.29 -17.47
N THR A 58 27.99 8.02 -16.18
CA THR A 58 27.43 6.83 -15.53
C THR A 58 25.92 7.01 -15.37
N ARG A 59 25.16 5.98 -15.76
CA ARG A 59 23.72 5.93 -15.52
C ARG A 59 23.44 5.10 -14.28
N ILE A 60 22.64 5.65 -13.39
CA ILE A 60 22.18 4.95 -12.19
C ILE A 60 20.66 4.98 -12.22
N THR A 61 20.05 3.80 -12.31
CA THR A 61 18.61 3.64 -12.14
C THR A 61 18.34 3.20 -10.72
N ILE A 62 17.47 3.93 -10.03
CA ILE A 62 17.00 3.58 -8.69
C ILE A 62 15.47 3.51 -8.68
N PRO A 63 14.87 2.60 -7.89
CA PRO A 63 13.44 2.61 -7.67
C PRO A 63 13.04 3.84 -6.85
N GLN A 64 11.91 4.44 -7.20
CA GLN A 64 11.20 5.44 -6.39
C GLN A 64 9.76 4.99 -6.14
N ILE A 65 9.23 5.24 -4.95
CA ILE A 65 7.83 5.00 -4.59
C ILE A 65 7.06 6.32 -4.54
N LEU A 66 5.82 6.32 -5.01
CA LEU A 66 4.90 7.43 -4.80
C LEU A 66 4.38 7.43 -3.36
N LEU A 67 4.53 8.55 -2.67
CA LEU A 67 3.91 8.81 -1.37
C LEU A 67 3.05 10.07 -1.46
N ILE A 68 1.98 10.08 -0.68
CA ILE A 68 1.07 11.22 -0.52
C ILE A 68 1.06 11.68 0.94
N LYS A 69 0.84 12.98 1.16
CA LYS A 69 0.86 13.58 2.50
C LYS A 69 -0.54 14.01 2.90
N ARG A 70 -0.99 13.50 4.04
CA ARG A 70 -2.32 13.78 4.61
C ARG A 70 -2.51 15.26 4.89
N ALA A 71 -3.69 15.80 4.57
CA ALA A 71 -4.04 17.20 4.76
C ALA A 71 -3.94 17.61 6.25
N PRO A 72 -3.70 18.91 6.56
CA PRO A 72 -3.62 19.38 7.94
C PRO A 72 -4.93 19.21 8.73
N THR A 73 -6.05 19.08 8.03
CA THR A 73 -7.41 18.94 8.56
C THR A 73 -7.83 17.48 8.76
N ASP A 74 -7.04 16.54 8.28
CA ASP A 74 -7.36 15.12 8.35
C ASP A 74 -6.90 14.49 9.68
N PHE A 75 -7.37 13.29 9.97
CA PHE A 75 -6.85 12.46 11.04
C PHE A 75 -5.39 12.08 10.75
N PHE A 76 -4.52 12.08 11.76
CA PHE A 76 -3.06 11.96 11.57
C PHE A 76 -2.49 12.96 10.54
N PRO A 77 -2.66 14.27 10.78
CA PRO A 77 -2.36 15.30 9.79
C PRO A 77 -0.85 15.42 9.52
N ASN A 78 -0.50 15.84 8.31
CA ASN A 78 0.89 16.09 7.89
C ASN A 78 1.81 14.85 7.90
N LEU A 79 1.25 13.64 7.89
CA LEU A 79 2.02 12.40 7.77
C LEU A 79 1.99 11.87 6.34
N TRP A 80 3.08 11.22 5.93
CA TRP A 80 3.24 10.53 4.66
C TRP A 80 2.67 9.12 4.74
N GLU A 81 2.08 8.68 3.63
CA GLU A 81 1.58 7.33 3.43
C GLU A 81 1.61 6.91 1.96
N ILE A 82 1.36 5.62 1.74
CA ILE A 82 1.02 5.12 0.40
C ILE A 82 -0.46 5.39 0.12
N PRO A 83 -0.86 5.58 -1.16
CA PRO A 83 -2.27 5.68 -1.51
C PRO A 83 -3.08 4.47 -1.03
N GLY A 84 -4.29 4.71 -0.55
CA GLY A 84 -5.24 3.67 -0.16
C GLY A 84 -6.04 3.98 1.09
N GLY A 85 -7.36 3.80 0.99
CA GLY A 85 -8.30 3.95 2.08
C GLY A 85 -9.10 2.68 2.41
N SER A 86 -10.34 2.90 2.86
CA SER A 86 -11.22 1.85 3.38
C SER A 86 -11.89 1.08 2.24
N VAL A 87 -12.09 -0.22 2.43
CA VAL A 87 -12.90 -1.02 1.52
C VAL A 87 -14.39 -0.76 1.82
N GLU A 88 -15.13 -0.34 0.80
CA GLU A 88 -16.56 -0.10 0.91
C GLU A 88 -17.36 -1.39 0.73
N PRO A 89 -18.52 -1.56 1.40
CA PRO A 89 -19.39 -2.73 1.16
C PRO A 89 -19.89 -2.87 -0.29
N THR A 90 -19.84 -1.78 -1.05
CA THR A 90 -20.24 -1.67 -2.46
C THR A 90 -19.10 -1.98 -3.43
N ASP A 91 -17.85 -2.09 -2.96
CA ASP A 91 -16.72 -2.47 -3.81
C ASP A 91 -16.95 -3.88 -4.37
N THR A 92 -16.79 -4.04 -5.68
CA THR A 92 -17.07 -5.31 -6.36
C THR A 92 -16.09 -6.42 -5.96
N THR A 93 -14.85 -6.05 -5.66
CA THR A 93 -13.82 -6.93 -5.08
C THR A 93 -12.87 -6.14 -4.19
N LEU A 94 -12.05 -6.80 -3.39
CA LEU A 94 -10.98 -6.13 -2.63
C LEU A 94 -9.97 -5.43 -3.54
N LEU A 95 -9.65 -6.03 -4.69
CA LEU A 95 -8.74 -5.43 -5.68
C LEU A 95 -9.38 -4.23 -6.39
N TYR A 96 -10.71 -4.22 -6.55
CA TYR A 96 -11.43 -3.04 -7.06
C TYR A 96 -11.29 -1.85 -6.12
N ALA A 97 -11.34 -2.06 -4.79
CA ALA A 97 -11.09 -1.00 -3.83
C ALA A 97 -9.72 -0.35 -4.04
N VAL A 98 -8.67 -1.14 -4.33
CA VAL A 98 -7.33 -0.59 -4.63
C VAL A 98 -7.38 0.31 -5.87
N VAL A 99 -8.06 -0.12 -6.94
CA VAL A 99 -8.20 0.67 -8.18
C VAL A 99 -8.92 1.99 -7.91
N ARG A 100 -10.01 1.94 -7.12
CA ARG A 100 -10.81 3.10 -6.75
C ARG A 100 -9.99 4.11 -5.94
N GLU A 101 -9.36 3.66 -4.86
CA GLU A 101 -8.57 4.52 -3.97
C GLU A 101 -7.38 5.17 -4.69
N VAL A 102 -6.64 4.40 -5.51
CA VAL A 102 -5.54 4.97 -6.31
C VAL A 102 -6.06 6.06 -7.26
N TRP A 103 -7.22 5.84 -7.90
CA TRP A 103 -7.80 6.84 -8.79
C TRP A 103 -8.25 8.09 -8.04
N GLU A 104 -8.94 7.92 -6.91
CA GLU A 104 -9.46 9.02 -6.08
C GLU A 104 -8.33 9.91 -5.59
N GLU A 105 -7.30 9.31 -4.99
CA GLU A 105 -6.22 10.03 -4.30
C GLU A 105 -5.07 10.47 -5.20
N THR A 106 -4.90 9.89 -6.40
CA THR A 106 -3.74 10.19 -7.26
C THR A 106 -4.09 10.50 -8.72
N GLY A 107 -5.32 10.21 -9.16
CA GLY A 107 -5.71 10.29 -10.56
C GLY A 107 -5.01 9.27 -11.48
N LEU A 108 -4.25 8.31 -10.92
CA LEU A 108 -3.58 7.27 -11.70
C LEU A 108 -4.50 6.08 -11.94
N LEU A 109 -4.29 5.39 -13.07
CA LEU A 109 -5.02 4.15 -13.38
C LEU A 109 -4.15 2.93 -13.16
N VAL A 110 -4.62 2.02 -12.30
CA VAL A 110 -4.00 0.72 -12.11
C VAL A 110 -4.20 -0.13 -13.37
N LYS A 111 -3.09 -0.51 -14.00
CA LYS A 111 -3.02 -1.40 -15.16
C LYS A 111 -2.81 -2.86 -14.77
N GLY A 112 -2.25 -3.10 -13.58
CA GLY A 112 -2.10 -4.46 -13.07
C GLY A 112 -1.60 -4.52 -11.63
N PHE A 113 -1.67 -5.71 -11.06
CA PHE A 113 -1.11 -6.05 -9.76
C PHE A 113 0.13 -6.93 -9.94
N LYS A 114 1.10 -6.82 -9.02
CA LYS A 114 2.34 -7.59 -9.08
C LYS A 114 2.47 -8.55 -7.89
N ALA A 115 2.30 -8.04 -6.68
CA ALA A 115 2.36 -8.86 -5.45
C ALA A 115 1.60 -8.20 -4.30
N GLN A 116 1.29 -9.00 -3.28
CA GLN A 116 0.87 -8.52 -1.98
C GLN A 116 2.11 -8.31 -1.09
N VAL A 117 2.10 -7.25 -0.30
CA VAL A 117 3.18 -6.86 0.62
C VAL A 117 2.69 -6.94 2.05
N TRP A 118 3.53 -7.48 2.91
CA TRP A 118 3.27 -7.71 4.33
C TRP A 118 4.32 -7.00 5.19
N ASP A 119 4.02 -6.77 6.46
CA ASP A 119 4.93 -6.07 7.39
C ASP A 119 6.06 -6.97 7.91
N PHE A 120 5.95 -8.28 7.69
CA PHE A 120 6.95 -9.29 8.00
C PHE A 120 7.39 -10.06 6.75
N LYS A 121 8.63 -10.57 6.76
CA LYS A 121 9.07 -11.52 5.73
C LYS A 121 8.42 -12.89 5.97
N ALA A 122 8.18 -13.63 4.88
CA ALA A 122 7.83 -15.04 4.99
C ALA A 122 8.89 -15.78 5.83
N GLY A 123 8.44 -16.47 6.87
CA GLY A 123 9.32 -17.17 7.83
C GLY A 123 9.86 -16.32 8.98
N GLU A 124 9.61 -15.00 9.04
CA GLU A 124 9.87 -14.21 10.26
C GLU A 124 8.95 -14.66 11.40
N LYS A 125 9.48 -14.61 12.62
CA LYS A 125 8.82 -15.09 13.83
C LYS A 125 8.21 -13.92 14.60
N ARG A 126 6.91 -13.99 14.91
CA ARG A 126 6.20 -13.02 15.77
C ARG A 126 5.76 -13.70 17.07
N VAL A 127 5.89 -12.99 18.18
CA VAL A 127 5.25 -13.38 19.44
C VAL A 127 3.80 -12.91 19.42
N VAL A 128 2.87 -13.85 19.50
CA VAL A 128 1.43 -13.61 19.60
C VAL A 128 0.99 -13.99 21.00
N ALA A 129 0.27 -13.10 21.68
CA ALA A 129 -0.40 -13.43 22.93
C ALA A 129 -1.69 -14.18 22.60
N GLU A 130 -1.80 -15.42 23.08
CA GLU A 130 -2.99 -16.25 22.98
C GLU A 130 -4.06 -15.78 23.98
N SER A 131 -5.30 -16.24 23.78
CA SER A 131 -6.44 -15.84 24.62
C SER A 131 -6.32 -16.25 26.09
N ASP A 132 -5.45 -17.21 26.40
CA ASP A 132 -5.15 -17.66 27.76
C ASP A 132 -3.98 -16.90 28.41
N GLY A 133 -3.42 -15.89 27.72
CA GLY A 133 -2.29 -15.10 28.17
C GLY A 133 -0.92 -15.74 27.91
N THR A 134 -0.86 -16.89 27.22
CA THR A 134 0.43 -17.47 26.80
C THR A 134 0.98 -16.77 25.57
N GLU A 135 2.31 -16.60 25.52
CA GLU A 135 3.00 -16.04 24.37
C GLU A 135 3.49 -17.19 23.47
N LYS A 136 3.09 -17.16 22.19
CA LYS A 136 3.50 -18.14 21.18
C LYS A 136 4.29 -17.47 20.07
N VAL A 137 5.43 -18.05 19.72
CA VAL A 137 6.20 -17.65 18.55
C VAL A 137 5.61 -18.32 17.30
N VAL A 138 5.02 -17.53 16.41
CA VAL A 138 4.43 -17.98 15.15
C VAL A 138 5.28 -17.47 13.98
N ALA A 139 5.63 -18.34 13.04
CA ALA A 139 6.25 -17.91 11.79
C ALA A 139 5.18 -17.34 10.86
N VAL A 140 5.46 -16.22 10.19
CA VAL A 140 4.54 -15.62 9.23
C VAL A 140 4.44 -16.52 7.99
N GLY A 141 3.36 -17.32 7.99
CA GLY A 141 2.71 -18.00 6.86
C GLY A 141 2.93 -19.52 6.73
N GLU A 142 1.94 -20.36 7.09
CA GLU A 142 1.79 -21.74 6.54
C GLU A 142 0.43 -22.00 5.86
N LYS A 143 -0.50 -21.04 5.81
CA LYS A 143 -1.81 -21.22 5.13
C LYS A 143 -2.18 -20.04 4.22
N PRO A 144 -2.79 -20.28 3.04
CA PRO A 144 -3.26 -19.21 2.15
C PRO A 144 -4.28 -18.30 2.86
N GLY A 145 -4.11 -16.97 2.79
CA GLY A 145 -4.91 -16.00 3.54
C GLY A 145 -4.24 -15.43 4.81
N HIS A 146 -3.04 -15.91 5.19
CA HIS A 146 -2.32 -15.44 6.37
C HIS A 146 -1.22 -14.42 6.04
N GLY A 147 -1.50 -13.15 6.34
CA GLY A 147 -0.52 -12.05 6.38
C GLY A 147 -1.14 -10.69 6.71
N GLU A 148 -2.33 -10.64 7.29
CA GLU A 148 -3.06 -9.39 7.54
C GLU A 148 -2.21 -8.37 8.32
N VAL A 149 -2.04 -7.16 7.76
CA VAL A 149 -1.41 -6.06 8.48
C VAL A 149 -2.46 -5.48 9.41
N GLU A 150 -2.46 -5.97 10.64
CA GLU A 150 -3.46 -5.60 11.63
C GLU A 150 -3.00 -4.46 12.53
N PHE A 151 -3.96 -3.60 12.86
CA PHE A 151 -3.78 -2.54 13.85
C PHE A 151 -5.09 -2.25 14.57
N LEU A 152 -4.98 -1.63 15.76
CA LEU A 152 -6.13 -1.26 16.56
C LEU A 152 -6.61 0.14 16.19
N GLY A 153 -7.91 0.27 15.95
CA GLY A 153 -8.59 1.53 15.78
C GLY A 153 -8.82 2.25 17.10
N GLY A 154 -9.09 3.56 17.03
CA GLY A 154 -9.29 4.40 18.21
C GLY A 154 -10.51 4.05 19.07
N LYS A 155 -11.42 3.18 18.59
CA LYS A 155 -12.62 2.74 19.33
C LYS A 155 -12.61 1.24 19.62
N GLY A 156 -11.44 0.59 19.57
CA GLY A 156 -11.29 -0.85 19.81
C GLY A 156 -11.63 -1.72 18.60
N GLU A 157 -11.83 -1.12 17.42
CA GLU A 157 -11.92 -1.84 16.16
C GLU A 157 -10.60 -2.56 15.88
N VAL A 158 -10.67 -3.78 15.35
CA VAL A 158 -9.50 -4.45 14.77
C VAL A 158 -9.56 -4.20 13.27
N TRP A 159 -8.56 -3.49 12.75
CA TRP A 159 -8.40 -3.16 11.35
C TRP A 159 -7.43 -4.14 10.68
N CYS A 160 -7.66 -4.39 9.40
CA CYS A 160 -6.72 -5.04 8.51
C CYS A 160 -6.43 -4.11 7.32
N LYS A 161 -5.16 -3.96 6.92
CA LYS A 161 -4.79 -3.32 5.67
C LYS A 161 -4.10 -4.32 4.73
N LEU A 162 -4.65 -4.51 3.54
CA LEU A 162 -4.04 -5.33 2.49
C LEU A 162 -3.25 -4.43 1.56
N ASN A 163 -1.95 -4.65 1.43
CA ASN A 163 -1.06 -3.79 0.65
C ASN A 163 -0.58 -4.51 -0.61
N PHE A 164 -0.56 -3.83 -1.75
CA PHE A 164 -0.21 -4.42 -3.03
C PHE A 164 0.79 -3.57 -3.81
N VAL A 165 1.80 -4.21 -4.40
CA VAL A 165 2.56 -3.58 -5.48
C VAL A 165 1.67 -3.57 -6.72
N VAL A 166 1.43 -2.37 -7.26
CA VAL A 166 0.61 -2.17 -8.46
C VAL A 166 1.40 -1.49 -9.56
N ASP A 167 0.98 -1.73 -10.79
CA ASP A 167 1.54 -1.16 -12.01
C ASP A 167 0.53 -0.17 -12.58
N VAL A 168 0.94 1.08 -12.71
CA VAL A 168 0.17 2.17 -13.32
C VAL A 168 0.75 2.55 -14.71
N GLY A 169 1.79 1.84 -15.16
CA GLY A 169 2.63 2.16 -16.30
C GLY A 169 3.54 3.36 -16.05
N VAL A 170 4.01 3.97 -17.14
CA VAL A 170 4.88 5.16 -17.07
C VAL A 170 4.08 6.36 -16.57
N VAL A 171 4.57 6.99 -15.49
CA VAL A 171 4.01 8.22 -14.91
C VAL A 171 5.04 9.33 -15.05
N GLY A 172 4.68 10.37 -15.78
CA GLY A 172 5.47 11.58 -15.95
C GLY A 172 5.47 12.49 -14.72
N GLU A 173 6.35 13.49 -14.73
CA GLU A 173 6.31 14.55 -13.72
C GLU A 173 5.00 15.35 -13.82
N GLY A 174 4.32 15.56 -12.69
CA GLY A 174 3.07 16.34 -12.61
C GLY A 174 1.80 15.59 -13.06
N GLU A 175 1.87 14.29 -13.36
CA GLU A 175 0.68 13.49 -13.72
C GLU A 175 -0.13 13.01 -12.50
N VAL A 176 0.44 13.11 -11.30
CA VAL A 176 -0.27 12.79 -10.04
C VAL A 176 -1.16 13.97 -9.66
N VAL A 177 -2.46 13.71 -9.54
CA VAL A 177 -3.47 14.70 -9.14
C VAL A 177 -4.12 14.25 -7.83
N LEU A 178 -3.78 14.94 -6.75
CA LEU A 178 -4.29 14.63 -5.42
C LEU A 178 -5.78 14.96 -5.26
N ASP A 179 -6.41 14.34 -4.27
CA ASP A 179 -7.59 14.90 -3.62
C ASP A 179 -7.13 15.99 -2.64
N GLU A 180 -7.42 17.26 -2.94
CA GLU A 180 -6.96 18.39 -2.14
C GLU A 180 -7.65 18.50 -0.77
N ASP A 181 -8.78 17.82 -0.57
CA ASP A 181 -9.47 17.78 0.74
C ASP A 181 -8.81 16.79 1.70
N GLU A 182 -8.20 15.72 1.18
CA GLU A 182 -7.61 14.64 1.97
C GLU A 182 -6.07 14.69 2.00
N HIS A 183 -5.44 15.25 0.97
CA HIS A 183 -3.99 15.30 0.81
C HIS A 183 -3.48 16.68 0.39
N GLN A 184 -2.28 17.03 0.85
CA GLN A 184 -1.68 18.36 0.64
C GLN A 184 -0.38 18.35 -0.14
N ASP A 185 0.26 17.18 -0.30
CA ASP A 185 1.56 17.06 -0.95
C ASP A 185 1.76 15.64 -1.49
N GLN A 186 2.63 15.48 -2.48
CA GLN A 186 3.01 14.20 -3.07
C GLN A 186 4.47 14.21 -3.50
N GLY A 187 5.07 13.03 -3.61
CA GLY A 187 6.38 12.92 -4.22
C GLY A 187 6.80 11.49 -4.52
N TRP A 188 7.82 11.40 -5.37
CA TRP A 188 8.52 10.16 -5.69
C TRP A 188 9.81 10.09 -4.89
N PHE A 189 9.94 9.08 -4.04
CA PHE A 189 11.02 8.97 -3.07
C PHE A 189 11.79 7.66 -3.26
N GLY A 190 13.12 7.74 -3.31
CA GLY A 190 13.98 6.56 -3.23
C GLY A 190 14.14 6.09 -1.78
N LYS A 191 14.75 4.91 -1.59
CA LYS A 191 15.04 4.38 -0.25
C LYS A 191 15.74 5.39 0.65
N LYS A 192 16.74 6.09 0.11
CA LYS A 192 17.54 7.05 0.89
C LYS A 192 16.72 8.22 1.42
N ASP A 193 15.81 8.74 0.59
CA ASP A 193 14.94 9.86 0.94
C ASP A 193 13.99 9.51 2.11
N ILE A 194 13.70 8.23 2.30
CA ILE A 194 12.76 7.74 3.32
C ILE A 194 13.51 7.28 4.59
N PHE A 195 14.53 6.42 4.44
CA PHE A 195 15.09 5.64 5.56
C PHE A 195 16.41 6.19 6.13
N GLU A 196 17.11 7.11 5.46
CA GLU A 196 18.30 7.74 6.02
C GLU A 196 17.95 8.80 7.08
N ASP A 197 18.93 9.18 7.92
CA ASP A 197 18.74 10.18 8.97
C ASP A 197 18.30 11.54 8.38
N GLY A 198 17.17 12.04 8.88
CA GLY A 198 16.54 13.26 8.34
C GLY A 198 15.64 13.01 7.13
N GLY A 199 15.49 11.76 6.69
CA GLY A 199 14.53 11.34 5.68
C GLY A 199 13.09 11.38 6.16
N LYS A 200 12.16 11.08 5.24
CA LYS A 200 10.71 11.15 5.45
C LYS A 200 10.16 10.11 6.44
N GLY A 201 10.93 9.09 6.82
CA GLY A 201 10.47 8.02 7.70
C GLY A 201 9.94 8.50 9.06
N ARG A 202 10.45 9.63 9.59
CA ARG A 202 9.96 10.21 10.86
C ARG A 202 8.62 10.93 10.73
N GLU A 203 8.19 11.21 9.50
CA GLU A 203 6.91 11.82 9.15
C GLU A 203 5.93 10.77 8.59
N PHE A 204 6.14 9.47 8.79
CA PHE A 204 5.22 8.43 8.33
C PHE A 204 4.05 8.20 9.30
N ILE A 205 2.92 7.72 8.76
CA ILE A 205 1.72 7.46 9.55
C ILE A 205 1.92 6.42 10.66
N SER A 206 2.85 5.47 10.49
CA SER A 206 3.30 4.55 11.54
C SER A 206 4.60 3.83 11.17
N GLU A 207 5.28 3.28 12.17
CA GLU A 207 6.43 2.37 11.97
C GLU A 207 6.07 1.12 11.14
N GLN A 208 4.83 0.62 11.29
CA GLN A 208 4.36 -0.53 10.50
C GLN A 208 4.19 -0.16 9.03
N ALA A 209 3.64 1.02 8.73
CA ALA A 209 3.55 1.54 7.37
C ALA A 209 4.94 1.75 6.74
N LEU A 210 5.90 2.23 7.53
CA LEU A 210 7.29 2.40 7.08
C LEU A 210 7.93 1.04 6.71
N ARG A 211 7.69 -0.01 7.50
CA ARG A 211 8.12 -1.39 7.17
C ARG A 211 7.47 -1.92 5.90
N ILE A 212 6.19 -1.65 5.68
CA ILE A 212 5.49 -2.04 4.44
C ILE A 212 6.18 -1.41 3.22
N VAL A 213 6.55 -0.13 3.30
CA VAL A 213 7.28 0.54 2.22
C VAL A 213 8.66 -0.08 2.00
N GLU A 214 9.41 -0.38 3.07
CA GLU A 214 10.71 -1.05 2.98
C GLU A 214 10.59 -2.41 2.28
N ARG A 215 9.60 -3.22 2.68
CA ARG A 215 9.29 -4.52 2.06
C ARG A 215 8.82 -4.37 0.62
N GLY A 216 8.08 -3.31 0.33
CA GLY A 216 7.68 -2.93 -1.03
C GLY A 216 8.86 -2.78 -1.97
N PHE A 217 9.91 -2.08 -1.53
CA PHE A 217 11.12 -1.95 -2.32
C PHE A 217 11.79 -3.31 -2.56
N GLU A 218 11.92 -4.16 -1.54
CA GLU A 218 12.50 -5.50 -1.70
C GLU A 218 11.72 -6.36 -2.69
N VAL A 219 10.38 -6.30 -2.64
CA VAL A 219 9.50 -7.00 -3.57
C VAL A 219 9.64 -6.44 -4.98
N PHE A 220 9.67 -5.11 -5.14
CA PHE A 220 9.81 -4.45 -6.42
C PHE A 220 11.14 -4.78 -7.11
N GLU A 221 12.25 -4.65 -6.38
CA GLU A 221 13.59 -5.00 -6.87
C GLU A 221 13.71 -6.50 -7.22
N GLY A 222 12.96 -7.36 -6.52
CA GLY A 222 12.89 -8.79 -6.82
C GLY A 222 12.24 -9.15 -8.16
N PHE A 223 11.46 -8.25 -8.77
CA PHE A 223 10.90 -8.47 -10.12
C PHE A 223 11.87 -8.12 -11.24
N GLU A 224 12.91 -7.34 -10.94
CA GLU A 224 13.89 -6.83 -11.92
C GLU A 224 15.15 -7.72 -12.02
N MET A 225 15.23 -8.81 -11.25
CA MET A 225 16.28 -9.84 -11.30
C MET A 225 15.86 -11.06 -12.13
#